data_AF-A0A8S3VP18-F1
#
_entry.id   AF-A0A8S3VP18-F1
#
_cell.length_a   1.000
_cell.length_b   1.000
_cell.length_c   1.000
_cell.angle_alpha   90.00
_cell.angle_beta   90.00
_cell.angle_gamma   90.00
#
_symmetry.space_group_name_H-M   'P 1'
#
loop_
_entity.id
_entity.type
_entity.pdbx_description
1 polymer ?
#
loop_
_entity_poly.entity_id
_entity_poly.type
_entity_poly.pdbx_seq_one_letter_code
_entity_poly.pdbx_strand_id
1 'polypeptide(L)'
;MAKESLEIWRLLLDFCVTCQSEKTEELFEKGICSHRQVALPLKEYYLQWLYLTKGVQKARTLFQRLIQTKPVSLQLFYEYIKIENAQATSKIKLLRRAYEDATMEFGNSSADLWLDFIRMEMTHPKGQPENVGTLHYRAIHQLDGELNQQFVTEFTLLQTGHDVNTLES
;
A
#
# COMPACT_ATOMS: atom_id res chain seq x y z
N MET A 1 -6.49 0.30 27.53
CA MET A 1 -7.73 0.77 26.88
C MET A 1 -7.71 0.66 25.36
N ALA A 2 -6.81 1.32 24.60
CA ALA A 2 -6.88 1.26 23.13
C ALA A 2 -6.46 -0.07 22.49
N LYS A 3 -5.40 -0.70 23.01
CA LYS A 3 -4.94 -2.03 22.56
C LYS A 3 -6.01 -3.09 22.80
N GLU A 4 -6.62 -3.07 23.98
CA GLU A 4 -7.73 -3.96 24.35
C GLU A 4 -8.94 -3.76 23.43
N SER A 5 -9.24 -2.51 23.05
CA SER A 5 -10.31 -2.23 22.09
C SER A 5 -10.04 -2.87 20.72
N LEU A 6 -8.82 -2.76 20.18
CA LEU A 6 -8.45 -3.39 18.90
C LEU A 6 -8.57 -4.92 18.93
N GLU A 7 -8.10 -5.56 20.00
CA GLU A 7 -8.19 -7.03 20.13
C GLU A 7 -9.64 -7.51 20.20
N ILE A 8 -10.53 -6.75 20.86
CA ILE A 8 -11.99 -7.04 20.86
C ILE A 8 -12.56 -6.95 19.45
N TRP A 9 -12.18 -5.91 18.69
CA TRP A 9 -12.63 -5.77 17.30
C TRP A 9 -12.15 -6.91 16.41
N ARG A 10 -10.88 -7.33 16.56
CA ARG A 10 -10.33 -8.48 15.84
C ARG A 10 -11.10 -9.76 16.15
N LEU A 11 -11.31 -10.06 17.43
CA LEU A 11 -12.05 -11.25 17.85
C LEU A 11 -13.48 -11.26 17.32
N LEU A 12 -14.19 -10.12 17.37
CA LEU A 12 -15.54 -10.00 16.85
C LEU A 12 -15.59 -10.18 15.33
N LEU A 13 -14.64 -9.57 14.61
CA LEU A 13 -14.56 -9.69 13.15
C LEU A 13 -14.20 -11.11 12.76
N ASP A 14 -13.21 -11.74 13.39
CA ASP A 14 -12.82 -13.13 13.11
C ASP A 14 -13.99 -14.09 13.33
N PHE A 15 -14.77 -13.88 14.40
CA PHE A 15 -16.01 -14.62 14.62
C PHE A 15 -17.02 -14.41 13.48
N CYS A 16 -17.32 -13.16 13.12
CA CYS A 16 -18.28 -12.85 12.05
C CYS A 16 -17.85 -13.37 10.68
N VAL A 17 -16.56 -13.26 10.35
CA VAL A 17 -15.96 -13.79 9.12
C VAL A 17 -16.06 -15.31 9.09
N THR A 18 -15.70 -15.98 10.19
CA THR A 18 -15.77 -17.45 10.31
C THR A 18 -17.21 -17.96 10.18
N CYS A 19 -18.17 -17.24 10.74
CA CYS A 19 -19.58 -17.59 10.68
C CYS A 19 -20.29 -17.12 9.40
N GLN A 20 -19.59 -16.49 8.44
CA GLN A 20 -20.16 -15.90 7.22
C GLN A 20 -21.40 -15.02 7.50
N SER A 21 -21.37 -14.27 8.59
CA SER A 21 -22.50 -13.46 9.02
C SER A 21 -22.78 -12.36 7.99
N GLU A 22 -24.05 -12.16 7.63
CA GLU A 22 -24.49 -11.03 6.78
C GLU A 22 -24.12 -9.67 7.40
N LYS A 23 -23.91 -9.62 8.71
CA LYS A 23 -23.54 -8.41 9.47
C LYS A 23 -22.06 -8.06 9.41
N THR A 24 -21.21 -8.89 8.79
CA THR A 24 -19.76 -8.69 8.78
C THR A 24 -19.37 -7.36 8.13
N GLU A 25 -20.04 -6.99 7.03
CA GLU A 25 -19.78 -5.72 6.34
C GLU A 25 -20.23 -4.52 7.17
N GLU A 26 -21.41 -4.58 7.80
CA GLU A 26 -21.88 -3.53 8.71
C GLU A 26 -20.93 -3.32 9.89
N LEU A 27 -20.34 -4.41 10.41
CA LEU A 27 -19.39 -4.34 11.50
C LEU A 27 -18.08 -3.67 11.05
N PHE A 28 -17.59 -3.98 9.84
CA PHE A 28 -16.46 -3.27 9.25
C PHE A 28 -16.75 -1.78 9.07
N GLU A 29 -17.92 -1.40 8.54
CA GLU A 29 -18.30 0.01 8.36
C GLU A 29 -18.32 0.78 9.69
N LYS A 30 -18.80 0.16 10.78
CA LYS A 30 -18.74 0.75 12.13
C LYS A 30 -17.30 0.86 12.65
N GLY A 31 -16.49 -0.16 12.42
CA GLY A 31 -15.11 -0.22 12.88
C GLY A 31 -14.21 0.82 12.21
N ILE A 32 -14.35 1.06 10.91
CA ILE A 32 -13.56 2.09 10.21
C ILE A 32 -13.94 3.52 10.60
N CYS A 33 -15.12 3.73 11.19
CA CYS A 33 -15.59 5.01 11.74
C CYS A 33 -15.22 5.19 13.22
N SER A 34 -14.57 4.20 13.85
CA SER A 34 -14.20 4.24 15.26
C SER A 34 -12.90 5.03 15.51
N HIS A 35 -12.35 4.97 16.72
CA HIS A 35 -11.11 5.64 17.09
C HIS A 35 -9.94 5.24 16.16
N ARG A 36 -9.01 6.17 15.87
CA ARG A 36 -7.90 6.01 14.90
C ARG A 36 -7.12 4.68 15.04
N GLN A 37 -6.83 4.27 16.28
CA GLN A 37 -6.06 3.04 16.56
C GLN A 37 -6.80 1.75 16.20
N VAL A 38 -8.13 1.81 16.12
CA VAL A 38 -8.98 0.72 15.63
C VAL A 38 -9.19 0.89 14.13
N ALA A 39 -9.59 2.09 13.69
CA ALA A 39 -9.96 2.36 12.32
C ALA A 39 -8.84 2.04 11.31
N LEU A 40 -7.58 2.36 11.61
CA LEU A 40 -6.45 2.13 10.69
C LEU A 40 -6.25 0.62 10.39
N PRO A 41 -5.99 -0.26 11.39
CA PRO A 41 -5.90 -1.71 11.14
C PRO A 41 -7.18 -2.30 10.54
N LEU A 42 -8.35 -1.79 10.90
CA LEU A 42 -9.62 -2.32 10.38
C LEU A 42 -9.83 -1.98 8.91
N LYS A 43 -9.32 -0.84 8.42
CA LYS A 43 -9.34 -0.52 6.98
C LYS A 43 -8.52 -1.50 6.16
N GLU A 44 -7.34 -1.85 6.67
CA GLU A 44 -6.45 -2.85 6.06
C GLU A 44 -7.15 -4.22 6.02
N TYR A 45 -7.71 -4.65 7.16
CA TYR A 45 -8.39 -5.94 7.25
C TYR A 45 -9.67 -5.98 6.41
N TYR A 46 -10.44 -4.89 6.36
CA TYR A 46 -11.65 -4.81 5.55
C TYR A 46 -11.32 -4.93 4.06
N LEU A 47 -10.25 -4.28 3.60
CA LEU A 47 -9.81 -4.39 2.22
C LEU A 47 -9.44 -5.84 1.85
N GLN A 48 -8.68 -6.50 2.71
CA GLN A 48 -8.29 -7.89 2.53
C GLN A 48 -9.50 -8.83 2.54
N TRP A 49 -10.39 -8.68 3.52
CA TRP A 49 -11.61 -9.50 3.62
C TRP A 49 -12.51 -9.32 2.38
N LEU A 50 -12.71 -8.08 1.93
CA LEU A 50 -13.56 -7.80 0.77
C LEU A 50 -12.95 -8.38 -0.52
N TYR A 51 -11.61 -8.34 -0.63
CA TYR A 51 -10.90 -9.00 -1.72
C TYR A 51 -11.13 -10.52 -1.72
N LEU A 52 -10.98 -11.18 -0.56
CA LEU A 52 -11.12 -12.63 -0.44
C LEU A 52 -12.56 -13.12 -0.65
N THR A 53 -13.56 -12.31 -0.28
CA THR A 53 -14.97 -12.70 -0.33
C THR A 53 -15.71 -12.23 -1.58
N LYS A 54 -15.44 -11.00 -2.04
CA LYS A 54 -16.18 -10.36 -3.15
C LYS A 54 -15.30 -10.02 -4.35
N GLY A 55 -14.01 -10.34 -4.30
CA GLY A 55 -13.07 -10.21 -5.41
C GLY A 55 -12.45 -8.81 -5.58
N VAL A 56 -11.49 -8.73 -6.50
CA VAL A 56 -10.63 -7.55 -6.70
C VAL A 56 -11.41 -6.28 -7.08
N GLN A 57 -12.49 -6.40 -7.84
CA GLN A 57 -13.19 -5.20 -8.31
C GLN A 57 -13.88 -4.45 -7.17
N LYS A 58 -14.43 -5.19 -6.19
CA LYS A 58 -15.01 -4.62 -4.98
C LYS A 58 -13.92 -4.05 -4.06
N ALA A 59 -12.78 -4.74 -3.94
CA ALA A 59 -11.63 -4.25 -3.19
C ALA A 59 -11.09 -2.92 -3.75
N ARG A 60 -10.99 -2.77 -5.08
CA ARG A 60 -10.60 -1.50 -5.74
C ARG A 60 -11.52 -0.34 -5.38
N THR A 61 -12.83 -0.55 -5.47
CA THR A 61 -13.82 0.48 -5.12
C THR A 61 -13.72 0.85 -3.64
N LEU A 62 -13.58 -0.15 -2.76
CA LEU A 62 -13.40 0.08 -1.33
C LEU A 62 -12.12 0.88 -1.06
N PHE A 63 -10.98 0.48 -1.63
CA PHE A 63 -9.70 1.18 -1.45
C PHE A 63 -9.81 2.66 -1.78
N GLN A 64 -10.40 3.01 -2.93
CA GLN A 64 -10.61 4.41 -3.33
C GLN A 64 -11.46 5.20 -2.33
N ARG A 65 -12.47 4.57 -1.72
CA ARG A 65 -13.26 5.18 -0.64
C ARG A 65 -12.47 5.33 0.66
N LEU A 66 -11.65 4.33 0.99
CA LEU A 66 -10.86 4.32 2.23
C LEU A 66 -9.77 5.39 2.22
N ILE A 67 -9.11 5.64 1.09
CA ILE A 67 -8.06 6.66 1.00
C ILE A 67 -8.61 8.10 1.09
N GLN A 68 -9.87 8.30 0.70
CA GLN A 68 -10.57 9.58 0.82
C GLN A 68 -11.04 9.87 2.26
N THR A 69 -11.18 8.84 3.09
CA THR A 69 -11.65 8.98 4.47
C THR A 69 -10.45 8.92 5.42
N LYS A 70 -10.01 10.07 5.94
CA LYS A 70 -8.92 10.11 6.92
C LYS A 70 -9.38 9.56 8.28
N PRO A 71 -8.46 8.94 9.07
CA PRO A 71 -7.04 8.73 8.81
C PRO A 71 -6.77 7.53 7.89
N VAL A 72 -5.63 7.55 7.21
CA VAL A 72 -5.11 6.45 6.35
C VAL A 72 -3.73 6.02 6.83
N SER A 73 -3.35 4.77 6.57
CA SER A 73 -2.03 4.20 6.89
C SER A 73 -1.29 3.88 5.60
N LEU A 74 0.04 3.96 5.63
CA LEU A 74 0.88 3.50 4.52
C LEU A 74 0.66 2.01 4.23
N GLN A 75 0.43 1.21 5.28
CA GLN A 75 0.15 -0.22 5.16
C GLN A 75 -1.11 -0.53 4.33
N LEU A 76 -2.13 0.34 4.35
CA LEU A 76 -3.30 0.20 3.49
C LEU A 76 -2.93 0.26 1.99
N PHE A 77 -2.00 1.15 1.62
CA PHE A 77 -1.51 1.25 0.25
C PHE A 77 -0.72 0.01 -0.14
N TYR A 78 0.15 -0.49 0.74
CA TYR A 78 0.89 -1.72 0.48
C TYR A 78 -0.01 -2.96 0.33
N GLU A 79 -1.04 -3.09 1.16
CA GLU A 79 -1.99 -4.21 1.00
C GLU A 79 -2.76 -4.12 -0.32
N TYR A 80 -3.15 -2.91 -0.75
CA TYR A 80 -3.75 -2.72 -2.07
C TYR A 80 -2.79 -3.06 -3.21
N ILE A 81 -1.53 -2.58 -3.16
CA ILE A 81 -0.49 -2.89 -4.14
C ILE A 81 -0.25 -4.39 -4.24
N LYS A 82 -0.19 -5.09 -3.10
CA LYS A 82 -0.07 -6.55 -3.02
C LYS A 82 -1.26 -7.26 -3.68
N ILE A 83 -2.49 -6.81 -3.41
CA ILE A 83 -3.70 -7.34 -4.06
C ILE A 83 -3.62 -7.15 -5.59
N GLU A 84 -3.20 -5.98 -6.06
CA GLU A 84 -3.06 -5.70 -7.50
C GLU A 84 -1.97 -6.52 -8.18
N ASN A 85 -0.81 -6.69 -7.52
CA ASN A 85 0.28 -7.53 -8.02
C ASN A 85 -0.07 -9.02 -8.06
N ALA A 86 -0.95 -9.49 -7.18
CA ALA A 86 -1.43 -10.88 -7.18
C ALA A 86 -2.38 -11.20 -8.35
N GLN A 87 -2.84 -10.18 -9.11
CA GLN A 87 -3.75 -10.42 -10.23
C GLN A 87 -2.99 -10.98 -11.45
N ALA A 88 -3.59 -11.95 -12.14
CA ALA A 88 -3.03 -12.54 -13.36
C ALA A 88 -2.69 -11.49 -14.44
N THR A 89 -3.44 -10.39 -14.47
CA THR A 89 -3.13 -9.20 -15.28
C THR A 89 -2.91 -8.01 -14.37
N SER A 90 -1.71 -7.92 -13.79
CA SER A 90 -1.32 -6.74 -13.01
C SER A 90 -1.37 -5.50 -13.92
N LYS A 91 -2.18 -4.52 -13.49
CA LYS A 91 -2.41 -3.28 -14.24
C LYS A 91 -1.49 -2.22 -13.69
N ILE A 92 -0.36 -1.98 -14.37
CA ILE A 92 0.61 -0.97 -13.93
C ILE A 92 0.00 0.42 -13.71
N LYS A 93 -1.04 0.81 -14.47
CA LYS A 93 -1.75 2.08 -14.24
C LYS A 93 -2.36 2.17 -12.84
N LEU A 94 -2.85 1.06 -12.29
CA LEU A 94 -3.41 1.01 -10.93
C LEU A 94 -2.30 1.03 -9.88
N LEU A 95 -1.19 0.32 -10.13
CA LEU A 95 -0.01 0.34 -9.26
C LEU A 95 0.59 1.75 -9.17
N ARG A 96 0.87 2.38 -10.32
CA ARG A 96 1.36 3.78 -10.37
C ARG A 96 0.47 4.70 -9.59
N ARG A 97 -0.84 4.65 -9.82
CA ARG A 97 -1.79 5.49 -9.08
C ARG A 97 -1.70 5.25 -7.58
N ALA A 98 -1.61 4.00 -7.13
CA ALA A 98 -1.47 3.70 -5.71
C ALA A 98 -0.16 4.25 -5.11
N TYR A 99 0.97 4.12 -5.81
CA TYR A 99 2.24 4.68 -5.37
C TYR A 99 2.25 6.22 -5.41
N GLU A 100 1.63 6.84 -6.42
CA GLU A 100 1.46 8.30 -6.50
C GLU A 100 0.61 8.82 -5.33
N ASP A 101 -0.54 8.19 -5.07
CA ASP A 101 -1.39 8.54 -3.93
C ASP A 101 -0.65 8.31 -2.59
N ALA A 102 0.15 7.24 -2.47
CA ALA A 102 0.94 6.97 -1.28
C ALA A 102 2.08 7.99 -1.08
N THR A 103 2.81 8.36 -2.13
CA THR A 103 3.92 9.32 -2.05
C THR A 103 3.42 10.74 -1.80
N MET A 104 2.21 11.07 -2.24
CA MET A 104 1.56 12.33 -1.88
C MET A 104 1.29 12.42 -0.37
N GLU A 105 0.95 11.30 0.28
CA GLU A 105 0.58 11.26 1.69
C GLU A 105 1.76 10.99 2.64
N PHE A 106 2.69 10.14 2.23
CA PHE A 106 3.78 9.61 3.07
C PHE A 106 5.17 9.78 2.46
N GLY A 107 5.29 10.44 1.30
CA GLY A 107 6.56 10.57 0.58
C GLY A 107 7.63 11.38 1.32
N ASN A 108 7.28 12.14 2.35
CA ASN A 108 8.25 12.84 3.19
C ASN A 108 8.82 11.98 4.33
N SER A 109 8.21 10.83 4.61
CA SER A 109 8.46 10.03 5.82
C SER A 109 8.77 8.56 5.50
N SER A 110 8.94 8.20 4.23
CA SER A 110 9.28 6.84 3.82
C SER A 110 10.19 6.82 2.60
N ALA A 111 11.47 6.53 2.81
CA ALA A 111 12.43 6.25 1.74
C ALA A 111 12.07 4.95 0.99
N ASP A 112 11.67 3.91 1.73
CA ASP A 112 11.26 2.62 1.18
C ASP A 112 10.14 2.74 0.15
N LEU A 113 9.16 3.62 0.40
CA LEU A 113 8.06 3.85 -0.52
C LEU A 113 8.55 4.33 -1.90
N TRP A 114 9.54 5.23 -1.93
CA TRP A 114 10.14 5.69 -3.18
C TRP A 114 10.93 4.60 -3.88
N LEU A 115 11.70 3.83 -3.12
CA LEU A 115 12.50 2.73 -3.66
C LEU A 115 11.61 1.64 -4.23
N ASP A 116 10.51 1.29 -3.57
CA ASP A 116 9.54 0.31 -4.06
C ASP A 116 8.82 0.81 -5.32
N PHE A 117 8.52 2.10 -5.40
CA PHE A 117 7.95 2.69 -6.61
C PHE A 117 8.94 2.62 -7.78
N ILE A 118 10.20 2.99 -7.55
CA ILE A 118 11.28 2.91 -8.55
C ILE A 118 11.50 1.46 -9.00
N ARG A 119 11.59 0.51 -8.06
CA ARG A 119 11.71 -0.92 -8.36
C ARG A 119 10.56 -1.39 -9.23
N MET A 120 9.32 -0.99 -8.92
CA MET A 120 8.16 -1.33 -9.73
C MET A 120 8.27 -0.84 -11.18
N GLU A 121 8.75 0.40 -11.41
CA GLU A 121 8.98 0.90 -12.77
C GLU A 121 10.10 0.16 -13.52
N MET A 122 11.10 -0.35 -12.81
CA MET A 122 12.21 -1.10 -13.39
C MET A 122 11.87 -2.56 -13.69
N THR A 123 11.15 -3.24 -12.80
CA THR A 123 10.98 -4.70 -12.85
C THR A 123 9.66 -5.15 -13.46
N HIS A 124 8.63 -4.29 -13.48
CA HIS A 124 7.35 -4.67 -14.05
C HIS A 124 7.45 -4.78 -15.60
N PRO A 125 6.86 -5.79 -16.26
CA PRO A 125 6.97 -5.97 -17.71
C PRO A 125 6.44 -4.80 -18.57
N LYS A 126 5.59 -3.97 -17.98
CA LYS A 126 5.04 -2.72 -18.58
C LYS A 126 5.55 -1.45 -17.88
N GLY A 127 6.58 -1.61 -17.04
CA GLY A 127 7.28 -0.53 -16.36
C GLY A 127 7.91 0.45 -17.34
N GLN A 128 8.22 1.64 -16.85
CA GLN A 128 8.82 2.71 -17.63
C GLN A 128 10.09 3.18 -16.92
N PRO A 129 11.24 2.55 -17.21
CA PRO A 129 12.53 2.95 -16.63
C PRO A 129 12.85 4.43 -16.88
N GLU A 130 12.32 5.05 -17.93
CA GLU A 130 12.45 6.49 -18.19
C GLU A 130 11.90 7.37 -17.05
N ASN A 131 10.93 6.87 -16.26
CA ASN A 131 10.36 7.60 -15.13
C ASN A 131 11.28 7.59 -13.90
N VAL A 132 12.27 6.69 -13.83
CA VAL A 132 13.13 6.51 -12.65
C VAL A 132 13.87 7.79 -12.29
N GLY A 133 14.39 8.52 -13.28
CA GLY A 133 15.06 9.80 -13.04
C GLY A 133 14.14 10.85 -12.41
N THR A 134 12.89 10.92 -12.87
CA THR A 134 11.87 11.81 -12.30
C THR A 134 11.48 11.41 -10.87
N LEU A 135 11.32 10.11 -10.60
CA LEU A 135 11.01 9.61 -9.26
C LEU A 135 12.15 9.86 -8.27
N HIS A 136 13.39 9.63 -8.70
CA HIS A 136 14.57 9.93 -7.89
C HIS A 136 14.67 11.42 -7.53
N TYR A 137 14.48 12.32 -8.51
CA TYR A 137 14.45 13.76 -8.26
C TYR A 137 13.35 14.12 -7.23
N ARG A 138 12.13 13.61 -7.41
CA ARG A 138 11.02 13.87 -6.48
C ARG A 138 11.33 13.37 -5.07
N ALA A 139 11.88 12.17 -4.92
CA ALA A 139 12.25 11.60 -3.64
C ALA A 139 13.26 12.49 -2.88
N ILE A 140 14.33 12.92 -3.55
CA ILE A 140 15.34 13.82 -2.97
C ILE A 140 14.73 15.15 -2.51
N HIS A 141 13.73 15.66 -3.23
CA HIS A 141 13.10 16.94 -2.89
C HIS A 141 11.99 16.84 -1.85
N GLN A 142 11.47 15.63 -1.59
CA GLN A 142 10.37 15.43 -0.66
C GLN A 142 10.81 14.79 0.66
N LEU A 143 11.88 13.97 0.64
CA LEU A 143 12.45 13.36 1.84
C LEU A 143 13.38 14.34 2.57
N ASP A 144 13.22 14.41 3.89
CA ASP A 144 14.00 15.28 4.76
C ASP A 144 15.13 14.53 5.49
N GLY A 145 16.26 15.20 5.67
CA GLY A 145 17.33 14.78 6.58
C GLY A 145 17.89 13.37 6.29
N GLU A 146 17.88 12.52 7.32
CA GLU A 146 18.46 11.16 7.28
C GLU A 146 17.77 10.24 6.26
N LEU A 147 16.45 10.41 6.05
CA LEU A 147 15.71 9.58 5.09
C LEU A 147 16.16 9.82 3.65
N ASN A 148 16.55 11.05 3.33
CA ASN A 148 17.10 11.40 2.01
C ASN A 148 18.46 10.72 1.80
N GLN A 149 19.33 10.77 2.81
CA GLN A 149 20.64 10.11 2.76
C GLN A 149 20.51 8.59 2.64
N GLN A 150 19.58 7.99 3.38
CA GLN A 150 19.23 6.57 3.25
C GLN A 150 18.78 6.26 1.83
N PHE A 151 17.82 7.03 1.31
CA PHE A 151 17.30 6.85 -0.05
C PHE A 151 18.41 6.90 -1.11
N VAL A 152 19.29 7.90 -1.09
CA VAL A 152 20.39 8.03 -2.06
C VAL A 152 21.34 6.82 -2.02
N THR A 153 21.66 6.35 -0.81
CA THR A 153 22.54 5.19 -0.61
C THR A 153 21.90 3.93 -1.19
N GLU A 154 20.64 3.65 -0.84
CA GLU A 154 19.93 2.46 -1.31
C GLU A 154 19.61 2.51 -2.80
N PHE A 155 19.32 3.69 -3.35
CA PHE A 155 19.12 3.87 -4.79
C PHE A 155 20.39 3.57 -5.59
N THR A 156 21.55 4.01 -5.11
CA THR A 156 22.85 3.71 -5.76
C THR A 156 23.13 2.20 -5.78
N LEU A 157 22.81 1.49 -4.68
CA LEU A 157 22.91 0.03 -4.62
C LEU A 157 21.94 -0.65 -5.59
N LEU A 158 20.72 -0.12 -5.72
CA LEU A 158 19.72 -0.63 -6.65
C LEU A 158 20.18 -0.52 -8.12
N GLN A 159 20.78 0.62 -8.50
CA GLN A 159 21.29 0.82 -9.85
C GLN A 159 22.47 -0.12 -10.17
N THR A 160 23.46 -0.18 -9.28
CA THR A 160 24.63 -1.05 -9.48
C THR A 160 24.26 -2.53 -9.52
N GLY A 161 23.29 -2.98 -8.72
CA GLY A 161 22.76 -4.34 -8.79
C GLY A 161 21.98 -4.64 -10.07
N HIS A 162 21.31 -3.65 -10.67
CA HIS A 162 20.59 -3.82 -11.94
C HIS A 162 21.54 -3.89 -13.15
N ASP A 163 22.58 -3.07 -13.16
CA ASP A 163 23.57 -3.03 -14.24
C ASP A 163 24.32 -4.38 -14.38
N VAL A 164 24.66 -5.03 -13.27
CA VAL A 164 25.34 -6.33 -13.27
C VAL A 164 24.47 -7.43 -13.89
N ASN A 165 23.18 -7.48 -13.55
CA ASN A 165 22.25 -8.51 -14.07
C ASN A 165 21.94 -8.34 -15.56
N THR A 166 22.04 -7.12 -16.10
CA THR A 166 21.80 -6.82 -17.52
C THR A 166 22.99 -7.21 -18.40
N LEU A 167 24.20 -7.28 -17.84
CA LEU A 167 25.41 -7.70 -18.56
C LEU A 167 25.57 -9.23 -18.67
N GLU A 168 24.83 -10.00 -17.88
CA GLU A 168 24.87 -11.47 -17.87
C GLU A 168 23.73 -12.14 -18.69
N SER A 169 22.90 -11.36 -19.38
CA SER A 169 21.77 -11.84 -20.21
C SER A 169 22.03 -11.65 -21.71
#